data_AF-A0A830E7G0-F1
#
_entry.id   AF-A0A830E7G0-F1
#
_cell.length_a   1.000
_cell.length_b   1.000
_cell.length_c   1.000
_cell.angle_alpha   90.00
_cell.angle_beta   90.00
_cell.angle_gamma   90.00
#
_symmetry.space_group_name_H-M   'P 1'
#
loop_
_entity.id
_entity.type
_entity.pdbx_description
1 polymer ?
#
loop_
_entity_poly.entity_id
_entity_poly.type
_entity_poly.pdbx_seq_one_letter_code
_entity_poly.pdbx_strand_id
1 'polypeptide(L)'
;MSQQPGAQDATPHTAYILSLIGSILMIISSIVALVLAGFASALPRYYALHRLGYYSMMPLFIYMPVILVIVGIIGLVVGALATYFSLRLGKLNDVNAVHSTGIVLLILSIIGLFTGASGFFIGFILLLIGSILAISWKP
;
A
#
# COMPACT_ATOMS: atom_id res chain seq x y z
N MET A 1 1.88 -17.35 -47.31
CA MET A 1 1.36 -17.42 -45.93
C MET A 1 2.35 -16.70 -45.04
N SER A 2 2.14 -15.39 -44.86
CA SER A 2 3.00 -14.50 -44.09
C SER A 2 2.79 -14.77 -42.60
N GLN A 3 3.81 -15.31 -41.94
CA GLN A 3 3.85 -15.30 -40.48
C GLN A 3 4.01 -13.85 -40.03
N GLN A 4 3.02 -13.36 -39.28
CA GLN A 4 3.02 -12.05 -38.66
C GLN A 4 3.84 -12.17 -37.37
N PRO A 5 5.06 -11.62 -37.28
CA PRO A 5 5.83 -11.63 -36.05
C PRO A 5 5.36 -10.42 -35.23
N GLY A 6 4.42 -10.63 -34.31
CA GLY A 6 3.89 -9.51 -33.53
C GLY A 6 2.83 -9.81 -32.48
N ALA A 7 2.29 -11.03 -32.42
CA ALA A 7 1.46 -11.44 -31.28
C ALA A 7 2.35 -11.91 -30.12
N GLN A 8 3.20 -11.02 -29.59
CA GLN A 8 3.71 -11.22 -28.24
C GLN A 8 2.54 -10.94 -27.31
N ASP A 9 2.25 -11.87 -26.41
CA ASP A 9 1.37 -11.71 -25.25
C ASP A 9 1.74 -10.42 -24.49
N ALA A 10 1.17 -9.29 -24.91
CA ALA A 10 1.57 -7.96 -24.47
C ALA A 10 0.96 -7.67 -23.10
N THR A 11 1.31 -8.44 -22.08
CA THR A 11 0.87 -8.15 -20.72
C THR A 11 1.33 -6.75 -20.31
N PRO A 12 0.55 -6.03 -19.48
CA PRO A 12 0.86 -4.66 -19.07
C PRO A 12 2.04 -4.63 -18.07
N HIS A 13 3.23 -5.01 -18.53
CA HIS A 13 4.44 -5.21 -17.72
C HIS A 13 4.83 -3.98 -16.90
N THR A 14 4.74 -2.78 -17.48
CA THR A 14 5.03 -1.53 -16.78
C THR A 14 4.04 -1.28 -15.64
N ALA A 15 2.74 -1.46 -15.89
CA ALA A 15 1.72 -1.31 -14.87
C ALA A 15 1.88 -2.34 -13.74
N TYR A 16 2.24 -3.58 -14.10
CA TYR A 16 2.55 -4.65 -13.17
C TYR A 16 3.73 -4.30 -12.26
N ILE A 17 4.87 -3.90 -12.82
CA ILE A 17 6.08 -3.62 -12.02
C ILE A 17 5.85 -2.43 -11.09
N LEU A 18 5.21 -1.36 -11.57
CA LEU A 18 4.93 -0.18 -10.75
C LEU A 18 3.96 -0.48 -9.60
N SER A 19 2.87 -1.21 -9.88
CA SER A 19 1.91 -1.61 -8.85
C SER A 19 2.51 -2.61 -7.86
N LEU A 20 3.40 -3.50 -8.31
CA LEU A 20 4.10 -4.42 -7.42
C LEU A 20 5.03 -3.67 -6.47
N ILE A 21 5.91 -2.81 -6.98
CA ILE A 21 6.82 -2.00 -6.16
C ILE A 21 6.03 -1.13 -5.19
N GLY A 22 4.97 -0.47 -5.66
CA GLY A 22 4.09 0.35 -4.82
C GLY A 22 3.49 -0.44 -3.65
N SER A 23 2.97 -1.64 -3.93
CA SER A 23 2.38 -2.51 -2.90
C SER A 23 3.41 -3.03 -1.88
N ILE A 24 4.63 -3.37 -2.32
CA ILE A 24 5.71 -3.80 -1.44
C ILE A 24 6.13 -2.67 -0.51
N LEU A 25 6.32 -1.45 -1.04
CA LEU A 25 6.64 -0.28 -0.22
C LEU A 25 5.54 0.02 0.80
N MET A 26 4.27 -0.20 0.44
CA MET A 26 3.15 -0.08 1.35
C MET A 26 3.14 -1.14 2.47
N ILE A 27 3.52 -2.38 2.17
CA ILE A 27 3.71 -3.41 3.20
C ILE A 27 4.85 -3.04 4.14
N ILE A 28 5.99 -2.63 3.59
CA ILE A 28 7.16 -2.22 4.39
C ILE A 28 6.80 -1.07 5.33
N SER A 29 6.10 -0.06 4.84
CA SER A 29 5.70 1.09 5.66
C SER A 29 4.74 0.70 6.78
N SER A 30 3.83 -0.23 6.51
CA SER A 30 2.89 -0.77 7.50
C SER A 30 3.61 -1.55 8.59
N ILE A 31 4.61 -2.37 8.23
CA ILE A 31 5.45 -3.08 9.19
C ILE A 31 6.25 -2.09 10.04
N VAL A 32 6.87 -1.07 9.44
CA VAL A 32 7.59 -0.03 10.17
C VAL A 32 6.67 0.69 11.17
N ALA A 33 5.44 1.03 10.78
CA ALA A 33 4.46 1.64 11.66
C ALA A 33 4.11 0.74 12.86
N LEU A 34 3.93 -0.57 12.64
CA LEU A 34 3.68 -1.54 13.71
C LEU A 34 4.87 -1.71 14.65
N VAL A 35 6.09 -1.75 14.11
CA VAL A 35 7.31 -1.80 14.92
C VAL A 35 7.43 -0.55 15.78
N LEU A 36 7.25 0.65 15.20
CA LEU A 36 7.27 1.91 15.95
C LEU A 36 6.20 1.94 17.04
N ALA A 37 4.99 1.44 16.76
CA ALA A 37 3.94 1.33 17.77
C ALA A 37 4.31 0.38 18.91
N GLY A 38 4.93 -0.75 18.60
CA GLY A 38 5.47 -1.70 19.57
C GLY A 38 6.57 -1.09 20.44
N PHE A 39 7.51 -0.35 19.85
CA PHE A 39 8.55 0.36 20.60
C PHE A 39 7.97 1.47 21.48
N ALA A 40 7.05 2.30 20.95
CA ALA A 40 6.42 3.37 21.70
C ALA A 40 5.62 2.86 22.91
N SER A 41 4.94 1.72 22.73
CA SER A 41 4.16 1.07 23.79
C SER A 41 5.01 0.26 24.77
N ALA A 42 6.29 -0.01 24.50
CA ALA A 42 7.19 -0.71 25.42
C ALA A 42 8.04 0.23 26.30
N LEU A 43 8.09 1.53 26.00
CA LEU A 43 8.89 2.49 26.75
C LEU A 43 8.32 2.70 28.17
N PRO A 44 9.11 2.47 29.23
CA PRO A 44 8.68 2.69 30.63
C PRO A 44 8.19 4.11 30.88
N ARG A 45 8.74 5.11 30.16
CA ARG A 45 8.32 6.52 30.25
C ARG A 45 6.86 6.75 29.87
N TYR A 46 6.29 5.95 28.97
CA TYR A 46 4.90 6.09 28.54
C TYR A 46 3.91 5.75 29.66
N TYR A 47 4.18 4.66 30.40
CA TYR A 47 3.35 4.25 31.54
C TYR A 47 3.75 4.92 32.86
N ALA A 48 5.05 5.12 33.11
CA ALA A 48 5.55 5.65 34.38
C ALA A 48 5.16 7.11 34.60
N LEU A 49 5.17 7.94 33.56
CA LEU A 49 4.80 9.34 33.70
C LEU A 49 3.29 9.59 33.60
N HIS A 50 2.53 8.67 32.99
CA HIS A 50 1.08 8.65 33.08
C HIS A 50 0.61 8.37 34.51
N ARG A 51 1.23 7.39 35.18
CA ARG A 51 0.93 7.04 36.59
C ARG A 51 1.25 8.16 37.58
N LEU A 52 2.18 9.05 37.22
CA LEU A 52 2.64 10.16 38.05
C LEU A 52 1.97 11.51 37.70
N GLY A 53 1.03 11.56 36.75
CA GLY A 53 0.27 12.77 36.43
C GLY A 53 1.05 13.90 35.72
N TYR A 54 2.29 13.65 35.28
CA TYR A 54 3.18 14.70 34.74
C TYR A 54 2.91 15.08 33.28
N TYR A 55 2.07 14.33 32.54
CA TYR A 55 1.71 14.64 31.15
C TYR A 55 0.30 15.24 31.08
N SER A 56 0.15 16.44 31.61
CA SER A 56 -1.04 17.29 31.42
C SER A 56 -1.07 17.96 30.03
N MET A 57 -0.08 17.72 29.15
CA MET A 57 0.03 18.41 27.87
C MET A 57 -0.03 17.41 26.71
N MET A 58 -1.15 17.49 25.98
CA MET A 58 -1.58 16.74 24.78
C MET A 58 -2.18 15.32 24.99
N PRO A 59 -3.52 15.24 25.19
CA PRO A 59 -4.28 13.98 25.19
C PRO A 59 -4.06 13.10 23.96
N LEU A 60 -3.71 13.69 22.80
CA LEU A 60 -3.47 12.97 21.54
C LEU A 60 -2.23 12.07 21.57
N PHE A 61 -1.18 12.45 22.31
CA PHE A 61 0.04 11.64 22.39
C PHE A 61 -0.17 10.29 23.10
N ILE A 62 -1.23 10.19 23.92
CA ILE A 62 -1.63 8.97 24.65
C ILE A 62 -2.29 7.93 23.73
N TYR A 63 -2.90 8.38 22.63
CA TYR A 63 -3.55 7.48 21.67
C TYR A 63 -2.68 7.17 20.45
N MET A 64 -1.54 7.84 20.31
CA MET A 64 -0.60 7.71 19.21
C MET A 64 -0.19 6.26 18.89
N PRO A 65 0.21 5.39 19.85
CA PRO A 65 0.57 4.00 19.55
C PRO A 65 -0.64 3.19 19.09
N VAL A 66 -1.83 3.41 19.66
CA VAL A 66 -3.06 2.73 19.23
C VAL A 66 -3.43 3.11 17.80
N ILE A 67 -3.35 4.40 17.47
CA ILE A 67 -3.58 4.90 16.11
C ILE A 67 -2.58 4.27 15.13
N LEU A 68 -1.29 4.19 15.49
CA LEU A 68 -0.28 3.55 14.66
C LEU A 68 -0.54 2.05 14.45
N VAL A 69 -1.02 1.34 15.47
CA VAL A 69 -1.41 -0.08 15.34
C VAL A 69 -2.56 -0.22 14.34
N ILE A 70 -3.63 0.56 14.52
CA ILE A 70 -4.81 0.50 13.64
C ILE A 70 -4.40 0.81 12.19
N VAL A 71 -3.68 1.90 11.98
CA VAL A 71 -3.21 2.32 10.65
C VAL A 71 -2.26 1.28 10.05
N GLY A 72 -1.35 0.71 10.84
CA GLY A 72 -0.43 -0.34 10.41
C GLY A 72 -1.14 -1.63 9.99
N ILE A 73 -2.18 -2.06 10.72
CA ILE A 73 -2.97 -3.25 10.37
C ILE A 73 -3.73 -3.01 9.06
N ILE A 74 -4.44 -1.87 8.94
CA ILE A 74 -5.19 -1.56 7.71
C ILE A 74 -4.23 -1.47 6.52
N GLY A 75 -3.10 -0.77 6.68
CA GLY A 75 -2.07 -0.66 5.66
C GLY A 75 -1.52 -2.01 5.22
N LEU A 76 -1.31 -2.94 6.16
CA LEU A 76 -0.83 -4.29 5.87
C LEU A 76 -1.86 -5.09 5.07
N VAL A 77 -3.14 -5.04 5.45
CA VAL A 77 -4.24 -5.71 4.72
C VAL A 77 -4.37 -5.14 3.31
N VAL A 78 -4.39 -3.82 3.16
CA VAL A 78 -4.51 -3.15 1.85
C VAL A 78 -3.28 -3.44 1.00
N GLY A 79 -2.08 -3.39 1.58
CA GLY A 79 -0.83 -3.73 0.90
C GLY A 79 -0.81 -5.18 0.39
N ALA A 80 -1.25 -6.14 1.21
CA ALA A 80 -1.34 -7.54 0.82
C ALA A 80 -2.35 -7.77 -0.32
N LEU A 81 -3.52 -7.13 -0.26
CA LEU A 81 -4.51 -7.16 -1.34
C LEU A 81 -3.95 -6.54 -2.62
N ALA A 82 -3.27 -5.39 -2.50
CA ALA A 82 -2.65 -4.73 -3.63
C ALA A 82 -1.58 -5.63 -4.27
N THR A 83 -0.72 -6.28 -3.49
CA THR A 83 0.26 -7.24 -4.02
C THR A 83 -0.40 -8.40 -4.75
N TYR A 84 -1.48 -8.96 -4.20
CA TYR A 84 -2.24 -10.02 -4.87
C TYR A 84 -2.78 -9.56 -6.24
N PHE A 85 -3.41 -8.38 -6.32
CA PHE A 85 -3.93 -7.85 -7.58
C PHE A 85 -2.83 -7.45 -8.55
N SER A 86 -1.69 -6.93 -8.08
CA SER A 86 -0.52 -6.65 -8.92
C SER A 86 0.01 -7.94 -9.55
N LEU A 87 0.19 -9.02 -8.77
CA LEU A 87 0.62 -10.32 -9.31
C LEU A 87 -0.38 -10.91 -10.30
N ARG A 88 -1.68 -10.70 -10.08
CA ARG A 88 -2.74 -11.09 -11.01
C ARG A 88 -2.62 -10.30 -12.33
N LEU A 89 -2.33 -9.01 -12.26
CA LEU A 89 -2.20 -8.13 -13.43
C LEU A 89 -1.13 -8.64 -14.43
N GLY A 90 -0.01 -9.16 -13.94
CA GLY A 90 1.06 -9.74 -14.77
C GLY A 90 0.70 -11.05 -15.48
N LYS A 91 -0.49 -11.62 -15.22
CA LYS A 91 -0.97 -12.88 -15.83
C LYS A 91 -2.22 -12.69 -16.69
N LEU A 92 -2.72 -11.46 -16.82
CA LEU A 92 -3.94 -11.17 -17.56
C LEU A 92 -3.62 -10.79 -19.01
N ASN A 93 -4.26 -11.48 -19.96
CA ASN A 93 -4.22 -11.18 -21.39
C ASN A 93 -5.52 -10.51 -21.89
N ASP A 94 -6.59 -10.53 -21.08
CA ASP A 94 -7.88 -9.92 -21.42
C ASP A 94 -7.97 -8.45 -21.00
N VAL A 95 -8.27 -7.57 -21.95
CA VAL A 95 -8.36 -6.10 -21.76
C VAL A 95 -9.35 -5.71 -20.65
N ASN A 96 -10.56 -6.30 -20.67
CA ASN A 96 -11.57 -6.00 -19.65
C ASN A 96 -11.12 -6.42 -18.24
N ALA A 97 -10.38 -7.52 -18.12
CA ALA A 97 -9.87 -7.99 -16.82
C ALA A 97 -8.71 -7.14 -16.31
N VAL A 98 -7.84 -6.65 -17.22
CA VAL A 98 -6.77 -5.69 -16.91
C VAL A 98 -7.37 -4.38 -16.40
N HIS A 99 -8.38 -3.84 -17.08
CA HIS A 99 -9.05 -2.59 -16.68
C HIS A 99 -9.76 -2.73 -15.32
N SER A 100 -10.50 -3.82 -15.11
CA SER A 100 -11.15 -4.11 -13.82
C SER A 100 -10.13 -4.21 -12.69
N THR A 101 -9.00 -4.88 -12.93
CA THR A 101 -7.92 -4.99 -11.94
C THR A 101 -7.25 -3.64 -11.66
N GLY A 102 -7.07 -2.81 -12.68
CA GLY A 102 -6.57 -1.44 -12.55
C GLY A 102 -7.49 -0.56 -11.69
N ILE A 103 -8.81 -0.68 -11.84
CA ILE A 103 -9.79 0.05 -11.00
C ILE A 103 -9.69 -0.41 -9.53
N VAL A 104 -9.56 -1.71 -9.28
CA VAL A 104 -9.40 -2.23 -7.92
C VAL A 104 -8.11 -1.72 -7.28
N LEU A 105 -6.99 -1.74 -8.02
CA LEU A 105 -5.72 -1.20 -7.56
C LEU A 105 -5.80 0.32 -7.29
N LEU A 106 -6.57 1.06 -8.09
CA LEU A 106 -6.82 2.49 -7.87
C LEU A 106 -7.57 2.73 -6.55
N ILE A 107 -8.63 1.96 -6.28
CA ILE A 107 -9.37 2.05 -5.02
C ILE A 107 -8.45 1.73 -3.84
N LEU A 108 -7.65 0.66 -3.95
CA LEU A 108 -6.68 0.29 -2.93
C LEU A 108 -5.61 1.36 -2.75
N SER A 109 -5.21 2.07 -3.81
CA SER A 109 -4.27 3.20 -3.71
C SER A 109 -4.88 4.36 -2.93
N ILE A 110 -6.14 4.72 -3.21
CA ILE A 110 -6.84 5.80 -2.51
C ILE A 110 -7.00 5.47 -1.03
N ILE A 111 -7.37 4.23 -0.67
CA ILE A 111 -7.41 3.77 0.73
C ILE A 111 -6.01 3.85 1.33
N GLY A 112 -5.01 3.41 0.55
CA GLY A 112 -3.59 3.44 0.91
C GLY A 112 -3.06 4.83 1.26
N LEU A 113 -3.60 5.89 0.65
CA LEU A 113 -3.26 7.28 0.96
C LEU A 113 -3.51 7.63 2.43
N PHE A 114 -4.66 7.22 2.96
CA PHE A 114 -5.07 7.53 4.34
C PHE A 114 -4.32 6.67 5.36
N THR A 115 -3.84 5.49 4.96
CA THR A 115 -3.03 4.62 5.82
C THR A 115 -1.52 4.87 5.70
N GLY A 116 -1.05 5.43 4.59
CA GLY A 116 0.37 5.61 4.26
C GLY A 116 0.98 6.94 4.74
N ALA A 117 0.18 7.79 5.40
CA ALA A 117 0.61 9.08 5.96
C ALA A 117 1.74 8.97 7.00
N SER A 118 2.16 7.76 7.37
CA SER A 118 3.25 7.42 8.27
C SER A 118 4.64 7.26 7.61
N GLY A 119 4.83 7.61 6.32
CA GLY A 119 6.17 7.89 5.78
C GLY A 119 6.54 7.37 4.39
N PHE A 120 5.67 6.62 3.69
CA PHE A 120 6.00 6.06 2.37
C PHE A 120 5.03 6.52 1.27
N PHE A 121 4.92 7.84 1.11
CA PHE A 121 4.14 8.49 0.04
C PHE A 121 4.53 8.00 -1.37
N ILE A 122 5.79 7.61 -1.55
CA ILE A 122 6.32 7.06 -2.81
C ILE A 122 5.62 5.74 -3.20
N GLY A 123 5.33 4.87 -2.23
CA GLY A 123 4.63 3.60 -2.50
C GLY A 123 3.21 3.83 -3.05
N PHE A 124 2.51 4.82 -2.48
CA PHE A 124 1.21 5.28 -2.97
C PHE A 124 1.29 5.81 -4.40
N ILE A 125 2.24 6.71 -4.69
CA ILE A 125 2.41 7.29 -6.05
C ILE A 125 2.64 6.18 -7.08
N LEU A 126 3.53 5.23 -6.78
CA LEU A 126 3.82 4.13 -7.70
C LEU A 126 2.62 3.21 -7.91
N LEU A 127 1.83 2.93 -6.86
CA LEU A 127 0.60 2.16 -6.98
C LEU A 127 -0.44 2.91 -7.84
N LEU A 128 -0.59 4.21 -7.64
CA LEU A 128 -1.51 5.06 -8.38
C LEU A 128 -1.15 5.14 -9.86
N ILE A 129 0.12 5.39 -10.18
CA ILE A 129 0.60 5.42 -11.56
C ILE A 129 0.42 4.04 -12.20
N GLY A 130 0.79 2.95 -11.50
CA GLY A 130 0.59 1.58 -11.99
C GLY A 130 -0.89 1.27 -12.28
N SER A 131 -1.80 1.75 -11.44
CA SER A 131 -3.25 1.59 -11.62
C SER A 131 -3.77 2.35 -12.84
N ILE A 132 -3.33 3.60 -13.01
CA ILE A 132 -3.72 4.43 -14.17
C ILE A 132 -3.20 3.80 -15.47
N LEU A 133 -1.96 3.29 -15.48
CA LEU A 133 -1.39 2.60 -16.62
C LEU A 133 -2.12 1.29 -16.94
N ALA A 134 -2.59 0.56 -15.93
CA ALA A 134 -3.41 -0.62 -16.13
C ALA A 134 -4.76 -0.27 -16.80
N ILE A 135 -5.38 0.84 -16.40
CA ILE A 135 -6.65 1.31 -16.98
C ILE A 135 -6.46 1.84 -18.41
N SER A 136 -5.36 2.54 -18.69
CA SER A 136 -5.07 3.10 -20.01
C SER A 136 -4.43 2.10 -20.98
N TRP A 137 -4.13 0.89 -20.51
CA TRP A 137 -3.51 -0.15 -21.32
C TRP A 137 -4.39 -0.55 -22.50
N LYS A 138 -3.76 -0.64 -23.67
CA LYS A 138 -4.31 -1.14 -24.93
C LYS A 138 -3.30 -2.14 -25.51
N PRO A 139 -3.75 -3.31 -26.00
CA PRO A 139 -2.90 -4.30 -26.65
C PRO A 139 -2.33 -3.80 -27.98
#